data_AF-A0A2V7Z0G6-F1
#
_entry.id   AF-A0A2V7Z0G6-F1
#
_cell.length_a   1.000
_cell.length_b   1.000
_cell.length_c   1.000
_cell.angle_alpha   90.00
_cell.angle_beta   90.00
_cell.angle_gamma   90.00
#
_symmetry.space_group_name_H-M   'P 1'
#
loop_
_entity.id
_entity.type
_entity.pdbx_description
1 polymer ?
#
loop_
_entity_poly.entity_id
_entity_poly.type
_entity_poly.pdbx_seq_one_letter_code
_entity_poly.pdbx_strand_id
1 'polypeptide(L)'
;MRVEGGGYLNFFLDRGRLVAAMLAGSPPLPACPGKVIVEHTNINPNKAAHIGHLRNAVLGDVLGRTLSFLGRSVEIQNYLDDTGVQVA
;
A
#
# COMPACT_ATOMS: atom_id res chain seq x y z
N MET A 1 -27.50 8.14 -15.88
CA MET A 1 -27.12 6.79 -16.32
C MET A 1 -27.75 6.52 -17.67
N ARG A 2 -27.01 5.96 -18.62
CA ARG A 2 -27.53 5.57 -19.95
C ARG A 2 -26.94 4.23 -20.36
N VAL A 3 -27.74 3.39 -21.01
CA VAL A 3 -27.27 2.18 -21.67
C VAL A 3 -26.95 2.55 -23.12
N GLU A 4 -25.76 2.22 -23.61
CA GLU A 4 -25.32 2.58 -24.97
C GLU A 4 -24.66 1.40 -25.68
N GLY A 5 -24.87 1.33 -27.01
CA GLY A 5 -24.21 0.37 -27.90
C GLY A 5 -24.26 -1.07 -27.41
N GLY A 6 -23.10 -1.72 -27.35
CA GLY A 6 -22.92 -3.14 -26.99
C GLY A 6 -23.21 -3.52 -25.53
N GLY A 7 -24.16 -2.86 -24.87
CA GLY A 7 -24.59 -3.20 -23.51
C GLY A 7 -23.80 -2.50 -22.39
N TYR A 8 -23.07 -1.42 -22.69
CA TYR A 8 -22.38 -0.66 -21.66
C TYR A 8 -23.34 0.18 -20.84
N LEU A 9 -23.00 0.33 -19.56
CA LEU A 9 -23.71 1.22 -18.65
C LEU A 9 -22.86 2.43 -18.29
N ASN A 10 -23.22 3.58 -18.86
CA ASN A 10 -22.50 4.84 -18.68
C ASN A 10 -23.12 5.66 -17.54
N PHE A 11 -22.28 6.07 -16.59
CA PHE A 11 -22.63 6.99 -15.52
C PHE A 11 -22.11 8.38 -15.84
N PHE A 12 -22.94 9.40 -15.63
CA PHE A 12 -22.58 10.79 -15.81
C PHE A 12 -22.58 11.45 -14.44
N LEU A 13 -21.46 12.07 -14.08
CA LEU A 13 -21.34 12.74 -12.80
C LEU A 13 -22.05 14.09 -12.85
N ASP A 14 -22.83 14.37 -11.80
CA ASP A 14 -23.30 15.72 -11.54
C ASP A 14 -22.12 16.54 -11.01
N ARG A 15 -21.69 17.53 -11.80
CA ARG A 15 -20.50 18.33 -11.50
C ARG A 15 -20.67 19.15 -10.22
N GLY A 16 -21.86 19.71 -10.00
CA GLY A 16 -22.15 20.52 -8.81
C GLY A 16 -22.07 19.68 -7.55
N ARG A 17 -22.65 18.48 -7.56
CA ARG A 17 -22.57 17.52 -6.45
C ARG A 17 -21.15 17.01 -6.25
N LEU A 18 -20.40 16.74 -7.32
CA LEU A 18 -19.02 16.27 -7.22
C LEU A 18 -18.13 17.32 -6.55
N VAL A 19 -18.19 18.57 -7.00
CA VAL A 19 -17.40 19.66 -6.41
C VAL A 19 -17.79 19.88 -4.96
N ALA A 20 -19.10 19.89 -4.64
CA ALA A 20 -19.56 20.00 -3.26
C ALA A 20 -19.01 18.87 -2.37
N ALA A 21 -19.00 17.62 -2.86
CA ALA A 21 -18.44 16.49 -2.13
C ALA A 21 -16.92 16.60 -1.93
N MET A 22 -16.18 17.05 -2.94
CA MET A 22 -14.74 17.28 -2.83
C MET A 22 -14.40 18.35 -1.78
N LEU A 23 -15.18 19.44 -1.75
CA LEU A 23 -15.01 20.52 -0.77
C LEU A 23 -15.40 20.11 0.65
N ALA A 24 -16.37 19.19 0.79
CA ALA A 24 -16.75 18.62 2.07
C ALA A 24 -15.67 17.68 2.66
N GLY A 25 -14.73 17.22 1.82
CA GLY A 25 -13.68 16.29 2.20
C GLY A 25 -14.15 14.83 2.22
N SER A 26 -13.17 13.92 2.31
CA SER A 26 -13.46 12.48 2.37
C SER A 26 -13.88 12.07 3.79
N PRO A 27 -14.92 11.23 3.95
CA PRO A 27 -15.20 10.62 5.24
C PRO A 27 -14.01 9.76 5.68
N PRO A 28 -13.82 9.57 6.99
CA PRO A 28 -12.80 8.65 7.49
C PRO A 28 -13.03 7.26 6.89
N LEU A 29 -11.94 6.59 6.51
CA LEU A 29 -12.03 5.24 6.01
C LEU A 29 -12.57 4.30 7.10
N PRO A 30 -13.42 3.33 6.74
CA PRO A 30 -13.92 2.37 7.70
C PRO A 30 -12.75 1.57 8.27
N ALA A 31 -12.77 1.34 9.58
CA ALA A 31 -11.80 0.46 10.21
C ALA A 31 -11.91 -0.93 9.59
N CYS A 32 -10.81 -1.45 9.04
CA CYS A 32 -10.79 -2.83 8.56
C CYS A 32 -10.16 -3.73 9.62
N PRO A 33 -10.90 -4.72 10.14
CA PRO A 33 -10.35 -5.65 11.11
C PRO A 33 -9.21 -6.49 10.50
N GLY A 34 -8.26 -6.87 11.35
CA GLY A 34 -7.10 -7.69 10.99
C GLY A 34 -5.79 -6.90 10.95
N LYS A 35 -4.74 -7.52 11.50
CA LYS A 35 -3.36 -7.03 11.41
C LYS A 35 -2.78 -7.42 10.04
N VAL A 36 -2.04 -6.52 9.42
CA VAL A 36 -1.29 -6.78 8.19
C VAL A 36 0.20 -6.71 8.51
N ILE A 37 0.95 -7.73 8.11
CA ILE A 37 2.40 -7.74 8.20
C ILE A 37 2.97 -7.51 6.79
N VAL A 38 3.86 -6.54 6.67
CA VAL A 38 4.63 -6.29 5.44
C VAL A 38 6.10 -6.51 5.76
N GLU A 39 6.65 -7.60 5.28
CA GLU A 39 8.08 -7.91 5.42
C GLU A 39 8.84 -7.40 4.18
N HIS A 40 9.90 -6.61 4.39
CA HIS A 40 10.74 -6.12 3.30
C HIS A 40 12.15 -5.76 3.78
N THR A 41 12.98 -5.26 2.85
CA THR A 41 14.41 -5.01 3.02
C THR A 41 15.22 -6.30 3.07
N ASN A 42 15.12 -7.09 4.14
CA ASN A 42 15.70 -8.43 4.31
C ASN A 42 17.14 -8.56 3.78
N ILE A 43 17.99 -7.59 4.13
CA ILE A 43 19.38 -7.59 3.71
C ILE A 43 20.15 -8.53 4.65
N ASN A 44 20.83 -9.53 4.08
CA ASN A 44 21.72 -10.39 4.86
C ASN A 44 22.80 -9.51 5.55
N PRO A 45 22.96 -9.59 6.87
CA PRO A 45 23.87 -8.72 7.63
C PRO A 45 25.35 -8.85 7.23
N ASN A 46 25.72 -9.92 6.53
CA ASN A 46 27.10 -10.15 6.09
C ASN A 46 27.51 -9.36 4.83
N LYS A 47 26.58 -8.66 4.17
CA LYS A 47 26.84 -7.91 2.94
C LYS A 47 26.38 -6.47 3.07
N ALA A 48 27.17 -5.56 2.51
CA ALA A 48 26.79 -4.16 2.42
C ALA A 48 25.50 -3.98 1.60
N ALA A 49 24.68 -3.00 1.98
CA ALA A 49 23.54 -2.61 1.18
C ALA A 49 24.01 -2.11 -0.20
N HIS A 50 23.30 -2.47 -1.26
CA HIS A 50 23.55 -2.01 -2.63
C HIS A 50 22.23 -1.76 -3.35
N ILE A 51 22.30 -1.18 -4.57
CA ILE A 51 21.12 -0.77 -5.36
C ILE A 51 20.11 -1.91 -5.60
N GLY A 52 20.56 -3.17 -5.60
CA GLY A 52 19.71 -4.34 -5.74
C GLY A 52 18.70 -4.51 -4.60
N HIS A 53 19.00 -3.99 -3.40
CA HIS A 53 18.09 -4.03 -2.25
C HIS A 53 17.09 -2.86 -2.25
N LEU A 54 17.41 -1.76 -2.95
CA LEU A 54 16.60 -0.54 -2.92
C LEU A 54 15.17 -0.80 -3.41
N ARG A 55 15.01 -1.62 -4.46
CA ARG A 55 13.69 -1.98 -4.99
C ARG A 55 12.80 -2.61 -3.93
N ASN A 56 13.32 -3.59 -3.19
CA ASN A 56 12.55 -4.29 -2.16
C ASN A 56 12.18 -3.35 -1.01
N ALA A 57 13.14 -2.56 -0.54
CA ALA A 57 12.93 -1.60 0.54
C ALA A 57 11.87 -0.54 0.17
N VAL A 58 11.96 0.03 -1.03
CA VAL A 58 11.01 1.07 -1.49
C VAL A 58 9.61 0.49 -1.72
N LEU A 59 9.49 -0.65 -2.39
CA LEU A 59 8.18 -1.26 -2.64
C LEU A 59 7.47 -1.66 -1.34
N GLY A 60 8.22 -2.25 -0.40
CA GLY A 60 7.67 -2.62 0.91
C GLY A 60 7.20 -1.41 1.72
N ASP A 61 8.00 -0.35 1.78
CA ASP A 61 7.64 0.90 2.48
C ASP A 61 6.42 1.58 1.84
N VAL A 62 6.36 1.66 0.51
CA VAL A 62 5.19 2.21 -0.21
C VAL A 62 3.93 1.40 0.07
N LEU A 63 4.02 0.07 0.06
CA LEU A 63 2.90 -0.81 0.36
C LEU A 63 2.43 -0.63 1.80
N GLY A 64 3.35 -0.63 2.76
CA GLY A 64 3.06 -0.43 4.18
C GLY A 64 2.36 0.89 4.44
N ARG A 65 2.86 2.00 3.87
CA ARG A 65 2.25 3.33 3.98
C ARG A 65 0.87 3.39 3.34
N THR A 66 0.70 2.77 2.18
CA THR A 66 -0.60 2.73 1.49
C THR A 66 -1.64 1.98 2.32
N LEU A 67 -1.26 0.84 2.92
CA LEU A 67 -2.16 0.07 3.78
C LEU A 67 -2.51 0.81 5.07
N SER A 68 -1.53 1.49 5.69
CA SER A 68 -1.78 2.35 6.86
C SER A 68 -2.70 3.52 6.52
N PHE A 69 -2.48 4.16 5.38
CA PHE A 69 -3.37 5.21 4.87
C PHE A 69 -4.79 4.69 4.65
N LEU A 70 -4.94 3.44 4.20
CA LEU A 70 -6.22 2.76 4.03
C LEU A 70 -6.88 2.29 5.35
N GLY A 71 -6.34 2.68 6.51
CA GLY A 71 -6.90 2.37 7.82
C GLY A 71 -6.59 0.96 8.31
N ARG A 72 -5.57 0.28 7.75
CA ARG A 72 -5.10 -1.03 8.26
C ARG A 72 -4.15 -0.85 9.43
N SER A 73 -4.18 -1.79 10.37
CA SER A 73 -3.12 -1.94 11.38
C SER A 73 -1.94 -2.69 10.74
N VAL A 74 -0.90 -1.94 10.37
CA VAL A 74 0.27 -2.47 9.65
C VAL A 74 1.46 -2.61 10.59
N GLU A 75 2.13 -3.76 10.52
CA GLU A 75 3.44 -3.99 11.11
C GLU A 75 4.47 -4.21 10.00
N ILE A 76 5.57 -3.45 10.04
CA ILE A 76 6.71 -3.63 9.15
C ILE A 76 7.70 -4.57 9.80
N GLN A 77 8.13 -5.60 9.07
CA GLN A 77 9.15 -6.55 9.52
C GLN A 77 10.36 -6.50 8.58
N ASN A 78 11.54 -6.63 9.16
CA ASN A 78 12.81 -6.75 8.45
C ASN A 78 13.52 -7.99 8.99
N TYR A 79 13.42 -9.09 8.26
CA TYR A 79 14.04 -10.34 8.63
C TYR A 79 15.56 -10.25 8.41
N LEU A 80 16.32 -10.43 9.49
CA LEU A 80 17.77 -10.51 9.46
C LEU A 80 18.18 -11.96 9.67
N ASP A 81 18.84 -12.55 8.68
CA ASP A 81 19.42 -13.88 8.81
C ASP A 81 20.79 -13.79 9.49
N ASP A 82 20.80 -13.86 10.82
CA ASP A 82 22.01 -13.83 11.65
C ASP A 82 22.56 -15.22 11.98
N THR A 83 21.92 -16.27 11.44
CA THR A 83 22.28 -17.68 11.71
C THR A 83 23.07 -18.34 10.58
N GLY A 84 23.28 -17.65 9.46
CA GLY A 84 24.01 -18.18 8.32
C GLY A 84 25.48 -18.47 8.62
N VAL A 85 26.02 -19.55 8.03
CA VAL A 85 27.44 -19.96 8.13
C VAL A 85 28.43 -18.84 7.74
N GLN A 86 27.96 -17.84 7.01
CA GLN A 86 28.75 -16.69 6.55
C GLN A 86 28.89 -15.57 7.60
N VAL A 87 28.24 -15.68 8.76
CA VAL A 87 28.36 -14.75 9.91
C VAL A 87 29.35 -15.30 10.96
N ALA A 88 29.75 -16.58 10.82
CA ALA A 88 30.72 -17.26 11.69
C ALA A 88 32.18 -16.92 11.33
#